data_AF-A0A257X036-F1
#
_entry.id   AF-A0A257X036-F1
#
_cell.length_a   1.000
_cell.length_b   1.000
_cell.length_c   1.000
_cell.angle_alpha   90.00
_cell.angle_beta   90.00
_cell.angle_gamma   90.00
#
_symmetry.space_group_name_H-M   'P 1'
#
loop_
_entity.id
_entity.type
_entity.pdbx_description
1 polymer ?
#
loop_
_entity_poly.entity_id
_entity_poly.type
_entity_poly.pdbx_seq_one_letter_code
_entity_poly.pdbx_strand_id
1 'polypeptide(L)'
;STSIVNNIANAGLFYNGSDFAFVPLAGQALRAPNYSSDADFATSATALTSAQSNEITGSFSNVAVTIDSLKINGAQALTMTGLLTIRTAGTTNASGGIIQTGGSGSISGTGVSTGGSGALVINVDGGANTLTLNAPITNTTTGGFTKVGAGTLIIAGLNAQTGVNSINEGTVQLATGGRLSAGGTTATLSIRQGAVLDLNGVNVSLGIDDFNNNGTVTNTNAAAVTLTIGNSNGAGTSFGIIDQTNGVINLIKLGTGAMSFNGLSTYTGVTTISSTGIITVNNVADGGFASGIGAASNAAGNLIFTGTSAAQAYGGLSFAGTTNDSTDRLFTFNGGASGGARIQANGVNGATLSFTNTGALAFGAAATGSAQGLVLGGASTGDNFFAPIINDNGSALTSVYKADAGVWILGAVNNYSGATTITGGLLYANDGSSLPTASNLVLNGGSLATTGAFVRTLGTGAGQVQFVGTAASGFSAGAAAHRGPRQQPHLGQHRRLPGRRCLALQCHFTNRERHRPVRCDHAQRI
;
A
#
# COMPACT_ATOMS: atom_id res chain seq x y z
N SER A 1 19.68 25.19 -10.90
CA SER A 1 20.10 25.47 -9.51
C SER A 1 21.44 26.18 -9.58
N THR A 2 21.52 27.41 -9.11
CA THR A 2 22.80 28.11 -8.91
C THR A 2 23.56 27.37 -7.82
N SER A 3 24.69 26.77 -8.17
CA SER A 3 25.55 26.10 -7.19
C SER A 3 25.97 27.12 -6.13
N ILE A 4 25.75 26.78 -4.86
CA ILE A 4 26.29 27.57 -3.75
C ILE A 4 27.81 27.38 -3.79
N VAL A 5 28.56 28.47 -3.81
CA VAL A 5 30.02 28.48 -3.87
C VAL A 5 30.56 28.49 -2.44
N ASN A 6 31.68 27.81 -2.19
CA ASN A 6 32.31 27.66 -0.86
C ASN A 6 31.45 26.89 0.16
N ASN A 7 30.47 26.08 -0.27
CA ASN A 7 29.65 25.28 0.64
C ASN A 7 29.28 23.92 0.01
N ILE A 8 28.53 23.09 0.73
CA ILE A 8 27.92 21.89 0.16
C ILE A 8 27.00 22.28 -1.00
N ALA A 9 27.04 21.52 -2.09
CA ALA A 9 26.27 21.81 -3.29
C ALA A 9 24.76 21.76 -3.04
N ASN A 10 24.34 20.78 -2.25
CA ASN A 10 22.96 20.51 -1.84
C ASN A 10 22.96 19.45 -0.72
N ALA A 11 21.98 19.49 0.18
CA ALA A 11 21.77 18.49 1.24
C ALA A 11 21.67 17.03 0.75
N GLY A 12 21.29 16.79 -0.51
CA GLY A 12 21.13 15.46 -1.10
C GLY A 12 22.17 15.05 -2.15
N LEU A 13 23.29 15.78 -2.26
CA LEU A 13 24.40 15.39 -3.13
C LEU A 13 25.58 14.92 -2.29
N PHE A 14 26.06 13.71 -2.59
CA PHE A 14 27.11 13.03 -1.84
C PHE A 14 28.33 12.75 -2.72
N TYR A 15 29.51 12.78 -2.14
CA TYR A 15 30.77 12.36 -2.75
C TYR A 15 31.17 11.01 -2.17
N ASN A 16 31.22 9.97 -3.01
CA ASN A 16 31.49 8.58 -2.63
C ASN A 16 30.58 8.01 -1.50
N GLY A 17 29.42 8.62 -1.26
CA GLY A 17 28.47 8.20 -0.22
C GLY A 17 28.81 8.70 1.19
N SER A 18 30.07 8.71 1.59
CA SER A 18 30.50 9.04 2.96
C SER A 18 30.59 10.54 3.28
N ASP A 19 30.53 11.40 2.26
CA ASP A 19 30.72 12.85 2.40
C ASP A 19 29.71 13.63 1.58
N PHE A 20 29.46 14.90 1.95
CA PHE A 20 28.70 15.81 1.11
C PHE A 20 29.50 16.20 -0.14
N ALA A 21 28.82 16.41 -1.26
CA ALA A 21 29.46 16.99 -2.44
C ALA A 21 29.73 18.48 -2.19
N PHE A 22 31.00 18.87 -2.19
CA PHE A 22 31.44 20.24 -1.93
C PHE A 22 31.89 20.96 -3.21
N VAL A 23 31.53 22.25 -3.32
CA VAL A 23 31.88 23.12 -4.44
C VAL A 23 32.87 24.18 -3.94
N PRO A 24 34.18 24.00 -4.17
CA PRO A 24 35.19 24.92 -3.65
C PRO A 24 35.07 26.30 -4.25
N LEU A 25 35.01 26.42 -5.58
CA LEU A 25 34.89 27.69 -6.28
C LEU A 25 34.06 27.52 -7.55
N ALA A 26 33.54 28.61 -8.09
CA ALA A 26 32.86 28.60 -9.39
C ALA A 26 33.79 28.03 -10.47
N GLY A 27 33.31 27.03 -11.21
CA GLY A 27 34.07 26.37 -12.29
C GLY A 27 35.04 25.27 -11.86
N GLN A 28 35.22 25.01 -10.56
CA GLN A 28 36.01 23.89 -10.06
C GLN A 28 35.18 22.59 -9.99
N ALA A 29 35.87 21.45 -10.01
CA ALA A 29 35.24 20.14 -9.86
C ALA A 29 34.74 19.90 -8.42
N LEU A 30 33.67 19.10 -8.30
CA LEU A 30 33.15 18.61 -7.02
C LEU A 30 34.16 17.67 -6.35
N ARG A 31 34.31 17.79 -5.03
CA ARG A 31 35.11 16.88 -4.20
C ARG A 31 34.48 16.69 -2.81
N ALA A 32 35.04 15.80 -2.00
CA ALA A 32 34.76 15.78 -0.57
C ALA A 32 35.32 17.05 0.12
N PRO A 33 34.62 17.63 1.11
CA PRO A 33 35.13 18.72 1.93
C PRO A 33 36.26 18.25 2.85
N ASN A 34 37.19 19.17 3.14
CA ASN A 34 38.12 19.04 4.26
C ASN A 34 37.58 19.87 5.42
N TYR A 35 37.00 19.19 6.41
CA TYR A 35 36.36 19.82 7.57
C TYR A 35 37.29 20.62 8.49
N SER A 36 38.61 20.55 8.29
CA SER A 36 39.60 21.30 9.08
C SER A 36 40.12 22.56 8.38
N SER A 37 39.94 22.68 7.05
CA SER A 37 40.59 23.73 6.27
C SER A 37 39.69 24.44 5.26
N ASP A 38 38.61 23.82 4.80
CA ASP A 38 37.68 24.47 3.88
C ASP A 38 36.84 25.52 4.61
N ALA A 39 36.61 26.66 3.95
CA ALA A 39 35.73 27.70 4.46
C ALA A 39 34.31 27.15 4.65
N ASP A 40 33.63 27.58 5.71
CA ASP A 40 32.29 27.12 6.12
C ASP A 40 32.21 25.63 6.52
N PHE A 41 33.34 24.99 6.80
CA PHE A 41 33.38 23.66 7.42
C PHE A 41 34.10 23.68 8.77
N ALA A 42 33.70 22.79 9.67
CA ALA A 42 34.35 22.58 10.96
C ALA A 42 34.42 21.11 11.35
N THR A 43 35.52 20.75 12.02
CA THR A 43 35.63 19.50 12.78
C THR A 43 35.21 19.78 14.23
N SER A 44 34.19 19.08 14.70
CA SER A 44 33.53 19.34 15.97
C SER A 44 33.73 18.17 16.94
N ALA A 45 34.68 18.31 17.86
CA ALA A 45 34.92 17.31 18.90
C ALA A 45 34.11 17.55 20.18
N THR A 46 33.77 18.80 20.49
CA THR A 46 33.14 19.19 21.76
C THR A 46 31.94 20.13 21.62
N ALA A 47 31.78 20.81 20.48
CA ALA A 47 30.66 21.70 20.18
C ALA A 47 30.49 21.84 18.67
N LEU A 48 29.26 22.12 18.23
CA LEU A 48 28.95 22.48 16.86
C LEU A 48 29.33 23.95 16.61
N THR A 49 29.89 24.23 15.44
CA THR A 49 30.15 25.59 14.97
C THR A 49 28.96 26.10 14.18
N SER A 50 28.44 27.26 14.59
CA SER A 50 27.27 27.89 13.97
C SER A 50 27.53 28.30 12.53
N ALA A 51 26.52 28.18 11.67
CA ALA A 51 26.54 28.57 10.25
C ALA A 51 27.66 27.89 9.44
N GLN A 52 28.05 26.68 9.84
CA GLN A 52 29.03 25.86 9.12
C GLN A 52 28.50 24.43 8.92
N SER A 53 29.13 23.71 8.00
CA SER A 53 28.99 22.27 7.83
C SER A 53 29.93 21.55 8.82
N ASN A 54 29.36 20.74 9.70
CA ASN A 54 30.10 20.17 10.83
C ASN A 54 30.34 18.67 10.62
N GLU A 55 31.58 18.20 10.81
CA GLU A 55 31.88 16.77 11.05
C GLU A 55 32.10 16.57 12.54
N ILE A 56 31.24 15.80 13.19
CA ILE A 56 31.45 15.44 14.59
C ILE A 56 32.37 14.24 14.71
N THR A 57 33.42 14.40 15.53
CA THR A 57 34.42 13.36 15.84
C THR A 57 34.45 13.00 17.33
N GLY A 58 33.57 13.62 18.13
CA GLY A 58 33.36 13.40 19.56
C GLY A 58 31.87 13.30 19.90
N SER A 59 31.55 12.68 21.04
CA SER A 59 30.20 12.69 21.60
C SER A 59 30.06 13.83 22.61
N PHE A 60 29.07 14.70 22.44
CA PHE A 60 28.93 15.90 23.27
C PHE A 60 27.49 16.43 23.30
N SER A 61 27.25 17.37 24.22
CA SER A 61 26.02 18.13 24.30
C SER A 61 26.17 19.51 23.69
N ASN A 62 25.17 19.97 22.95
CA ASN A 62 25.15 21.30 22.36
C ASN A 62 23.86 22.05 22.70
N VAL A 63 23.98 23.35 22.91
CA VAL A 63 22.82 24.26 23.03
C VAL A 63 22.17 24.48 21.67
N ALA A 64 21.08 25.25 21.61
CA ALA A 64 20.45 25.62 20.34
C ALA A 64 21.47 26.22 19.36
N VAL A 65 21.46 25.74 18.12
CA VAL A 65 22.40 26.17 17.08
C VAL A 65 21.78 26.01 15.69
N THR A 66 22.18 26.87 14.76
CA THR A 66 21.95 26.66 13.32
C THR A 66 23.26 26.28 12.65
N ILE A 67 23.24 25.22 11.84
CA ILE A 67 24.36 24.74 11.03
C ILE A 67 23.90 24.50 9.58
N ASP A 68 24.86 24.31 8.67
CA ASP A 68 24.56 24.09 7.24
C ASP A 68 24.32 22.62 6.92
N SER A 69 25.15 21.74 7.49
CA SER A 69 25.05 20.29 7.39
C SER A 69 25.74 19.61 8.56
N LEU A 70 25.42 18.33 8.77
CA LEU A 70 26.00 17.51 9.82
C LEU A 70 26.52 16.19 9.24
N LYS A 71 27.78 15.87 9.48
CA LYS A 71 28.35 14.54 9.27
C LYS A 71 28.70 13.95 10.64
N ILE A 72 28.24 12.73 10.89
CA ILE A 72 28.58 11.94 12.06
C ILE A 72 29.50 10.82 11.58
N ASN A 73 30.73 10.84 12.04
CA ASN A 73 31.76 9.88 11.66
C ASN A 73 32.04 8.94 12.83
N GLY A 74 31.73 7.66 12.68
CA GLY A 74 31.86 6.66 13.72
C GLY A 74 30.65 6.57 14.64
N ALA A 75 30.88 6.12 15.87
CA ALA A 75 29.85 5.84 16.86
C ALA A 75 29.65 7.02 17.83
N GLN A 76 29.28 8.19 17.28
CA GLN A 76 29.17 9.42 18.06
C GLN A 76 27.72 9.75 18.42
N ALA A 77 27.55 10.36 19.58
CA ALA A 77 26.27 10.81 20.09
C ALA A 77 26.25 12.33 20.23
N LEU A 78 25.30 12.98 19.54
CA LEU A 78 25.01 14.40 19.67
C LEU A 78 23.76 14.59 20.53
N THR A 79 23.90 15.26 21.68
CA THR A 79 22.78 15.55 22.58
C THR A 79 22.42 17.03 22.53
N MET A 80 21.22 17.36 22.11
CA MET A 80 20.77 18.73 21.93
C MET A 80 19.97 19.22 23.15
N THR A 81 20.50 20.18 23.91
CA THR A 81 19.75 20.84 25.01
C THR A 81 18.86 21.98 24.52
N GLY A 82 19.02 22.38 23.26
CA GLY A 82 18.12 23.29 22.54
C GLY A 82 17.95 22.85 21.08
N LEU A 83 17.14 23.57 20.29
CA LEU A 83 16.82 23.14 18.92
C LEU A 83 18.05 23.15 17.99
N LEU A 84 18.31 22.03 17.30
CA LEU A 84 19.25 21.96 16.19
C LEU A 84 18.56 22.35 14.88
N THR A 85 18.97 23.45 14.25
CA THR A 85 18.48 23.83 12.92
C THR A 85 19.54 23.52 11.87
N ILE A 86 19.19 22.73 10.85
CA ILE A 86 20.09 22.36 9.74
C ILE A 86 19.47 22.86 8.44
N ARG A 87 20.12 23.81 7.78
CA ARG A 87 19.67 24.36 6.49
C ARG A 87 20.87 24.76 5.65
N THR A 88 20.95 24.23 4.43
CA THR A 88 22.12 24.42 3.56
C THR A 88 22.46 25.91 3.39
N ALA A 89 23.73 26.27 3.64
CA ALA A 89 24.26 27.64 3.56
C ALA A 89 23.44 28.70 4.31
N GLY A 90 22.83 28.32 5.44
CA GLY A 90 22.00 29.20 6.24
C GLY A 90 20.73 29.72 5.55
N THR A 91 20.40 29.26 4.34
CA THR A 91 19.28 29.82 3.57
C THR A 91 17.93 29.39 4.15
N THR A 92 16.98 30.33 4.26
CA THR A 92 15.63 30.01 4.72
C THR A 92 14.96 29.04 3.75
N ASN A 93 14.15 28.11 4.26
CA ASN A 93 13.47 27.08 3.47
C ASN A 93 14.37 26.11 2.70
N ALA A 94 15.69 26.13 2.90
CA ALA A 94 16.57 25.13 2.31
C ALA A 94 16.50 23.80 3.05
N SER A 95 16.81 22.74 2.31
CA SER A 95 16.95 21.40 2.90
C SER A 95 18.18 21.34 3.81
N GLY A 96 18.10 20.53 4.85
CA GLY A 96 19.21 20.24 5.77
C GLY A 96 19.78 18.85 5.48
N GLY A 97 21.10 18.70 5.54
CA GLY A 97 21.77 17.41 5.29
C GLY A 97 22.32 16.80 6.57
N ILE A 98 22.09 15.50 6.78
CA ILE A 98 22.77 14.67 7.77
C ILE A 98 23.41 13.47 7.07
N ILE A 99 24.67 13.18 7.35
CA ILE A 99 25.35 11.92 6.98
C ILE A 99 25.73 11.18 8.26
N GLN A 100 25.44 9.89 8.32
CA GLN A 100 26.04 8.93 9.24
C GLN A 100 26.93 7.99 8.44
N THR A 101 28.21 7.87 8.84
CA THR A 101 29.17 6.93 8.23
C THR A 101 30.09 6.34 9.30
N GLY A 102 30.75 5.22 8.98
CA GLY A 102 31.77 4.60 9.83
C GLY A 102 31.28 3.96 11.14
N GLY A 103 29.97 3.77 11.34
CA GLY A 103 29.44 3.10 12.54
C GLY A 103 27.98 3.47 12.86
N SER A 104 27.65 3.40 14.16
CA SER A 104 26.31 3.65 14.69
C SER A 104 26.26 4.92 15.55
N GLY A 105 25.69 6.00 15.03
CA GLY A 105 25.58 7.28 15.73
C GLY A 105 24.17 7.57 16.25
N SER A 106 24.04 8.64 17.04
CA SER A 106 22.74 9.10 17.52
C SER A 106 22.61 10.62 17.64
N ILE A 107 21.38 11.10 17.48
CA ILE A 107 20.98 12.48 17.77
C ILE A 107 19.81 12.45 18.74
N SER A 108 19.97 13.08 19.89
CA SER A 108 18.97 13.11 20.96
C SER A 108 18.69 14.53 21.45
N GLY A 109 17.64 14.71 22.26
CA GLY A 109 17.31 15.98 22.89
C GLY A 109 16.13 16.73 22.26
N THR A 110 16.16 18.06 22.30
CA THR A 110 14.99 18.94 22.06
C THR A 110 14.35 18.77 20.67
N GLY A 111 15.15 18.55 19.63
CA GLY A 111 14.64 18.35 18.27
C GLY A 111 15.62 18.76 17.17
N VAL A 112 15.29 18.36 15.95
CA VAL A 112 15.98 18.72 14.71
C VAL A 112 14.99 19.41 13.76
N SER A 113 15.43 20.47 13.09
CA SER A 113 14.58 21.31 12.25
C SER A 113 15.31 21.78 10.99
N THR A 114 14.61 21.94 9.86
CA THR A 114 15.10 22.77 8.74
C THR A 114 14.63 24.22 8.82
N GLY A 115 13.63 24.50 9.68
CA GLY A 115 13.10 25.83 9.92
C GLY A 115 12.27 26.39 8.76
N GLY A 116 11.79 25.54 7.85
CA GLY A 116 10.98 25.93 6.71
C GLY A 116 10.56 24.74 5.84
N SER A 117 10.33 25.01 4.55
CA SER A 117 9.84 24.01 3.58
C SER A 117 10.89 23.05 3.03
N GLY A 118 12.16 23.18 3.42
CA GLY A 118 13.21 22.25 3.08
C GLY A 118 13.02 20.90 3.79
N ALA A 119 13.35 19.81 3.12
CA ALA A 119 13.35 18.48 3.72
C ALA A 119 14.64 18.24 4.53
N LEU A 120 14.56 17.39 5.54
CA LEU A 120 15.75 16.84 6.20
C LEU A 120 16.24 15.63 5.40
N VAL A 121 17.36 15.75 4.70
CA VAL A 121 17.97 14.65 3.94
C VAL A 121 18.95 13.92 4.84
N ILE A 122 18.72 12.62 5.03
CA ILE A 122 19.49 11.77 5.94
C ILE A 122 20.09 10.63 5.14
N ASN A 123 21.42 10.64 5.01
CA ASN A 123 22.18 9.55 4.41
C ASN A 123 22.79 8.69 5.51
N VAL A 124 22.42 7.42 5.57
CA VAL A 124 23.12 6.44 6.39
C VAL A 124 23.93 5.57 5.45
N ASP A 125 25.18 5.98 5.25
CA ASP A 125 26.10 5.39 4.30
C ASP A 125 26.58 4.03 4.81
N GLY A 126 26.64 3.00 3.97
CA GLY A 126 27.04 1.64 4.34
C GLY A 126 25.96 0.81 5.07
N GLY A 127 25.76 -0.44 4.63
CA GLY A 127 24.65 -1.29 5.10
C GLY A 127 24.70 -1.74 6.56
N ALA A 128 25.87 -1.68 7.21
CA ALA A 128 26.02 -2.00 8.63
C ALA A 128 25.82 -0.78 9.55
N ASN A 129 25.80 0.43 8.99
CA ASN A 129 25.75 1.65 9.76
C ASN A 129 24.33 1.99 10.16
N THR A 130 24.18 2.64 11.31
CA THR A 130 22.88 3.06 11.81
C THR A 130 22.93 4.49 12.34
N LEU A 131 21.84 5.24 12.14
CA LEU A 131 21.63 6.51 12.81
C LEU A 131 20.36 6.40 13.64
N THR A 132 20.48 6.53 14.96
CA THR A 132 19.32 6.62 15.86
C THR A 132 18.94 8.06 16.09
N LEU A 133 17.76 8.45 15.60
CA LEU A 133 17.18 9.76 15.81
C LEU A 133 16.18 9.69 16.98
N ASN A 134 16.67 9.96 18.18
CA ASN A 134 15.88 10.09 19.41
C ASN A 134 15.23 11.47 19.53
N ALA A 135 15.87 12.51 18.98
CA ALA A 135 15.29 13.84 18.88
C ALA A 135 14.15 13.86 17.85
N PRO A 136 13.00 14.50 18.12
CA PRO A 136 11.95 14.61 17.11
C PRO A 136 12.40 15.53 15.96
N ILE A 137 12.04 15.18 14.72
CA ILE A 137 11.97 16.17 13.64
C ILE A 137 10.76 17.07 13.95
N THR A 138 10.99 18.36 14.11
CA THR A 138 9.96 19.30 14.58
C THR A 138 8.99 19.72 13.46
N ASN A 139 7.84 20.27 13.84
CA ASN A 139 6.82 20.81 12.93
C ASN A 139 7.28 22.03 12.10
N THR A 140 8.41 22.63 12.47
CA THR A 140 9.08 23.67 11.69
C THR A 140 9.82 23.12 10.47
N THR A 141 9.89 21.79 10.31
CA THR A 141 10.29 21.13 9.07
C THR A 141 9.02 20.78 8.31
N THR A 142 8.67 21.50 7.25
CA THR A 142 7.46 21.21 6.44
C THR A 142 7.77 20.48 5.15
N GLY A 143 9.05 20.29 4.80
CA GLY A 143 9.48 19.50 3.65
C GLY A 143 9.50 17.98 3.88
N GLY A 144 9.34 17.53 5.12
CA GLY A 144 9.44 16.11 5.48
C GLY A 144 10.89 15.64 5.67
N PHE A 145 11.14 14.35 5.50
CA PHE A 145 12.49 13.79 5.47
C PHE A 145 12.73 12.95 4.21
N THR A 146 13.99 12.81 3.83
CA THR A 146 14.43 11.91 2.76
C THR A 146 15.56 11.02 3.28
N LYS A 147 15.30 9.72 3.38
CA LYS A 147 16.30 8.70 3.73
C LYS A 147 16.97 8.15 2.48
N VAL A 148 18.29 8.18 2.45
CA VAL A 148 19.17 7.59 1.42
C VAL A 148 20.31 6.79 2.08
N GLY A 149 21.15 6.14 1.28
CA GLY A 149 22.21 5.26 1.75
C GLY A 149 21.69 3.91 2.22
N ALA A 150 22.53 2.88 2.12
CA ALA A 150 22.14 1.49 2.36
C ALA A 150 21.85 1.15 3.84
N GLY A 151 22.30 1.96 4.79
CA GLY A 151 22.15 1.69 6.23
C GLY A 151 20.76 1.99 6.78
N THR A 152 20.65 1.91 8.11
CA THR A 152 19.37 2.02 8.83
C THR A 152 19.23 3.36 9.56
N LEU A 153 18.16 4.09 9.28
CA LEU A 153 17.70 5.20 10.12
C LEU A 153 16.68 4.67 11.12
N ILE A 154 17.00 4.75 12.40
CA ILE A 154 16.09 4.36 13.49
C ILE A 154 15.37 5.61 13.99
N ILE A 155 14.06 5.65 13.85
CA ILE A 155 13.19 6.72 14.34
C ILE A 155 12.69 6.35 15.74
N ALA A 156 13.27 6.98 16.75
CA ALA A 156 12.87 6.84 18.16
C ALA A 156 12.17 8.09 18.70
N GLY A 157 12.29 9.23 18.01
CA GLY A 157 11.61 10.48 18.35
C GLY A 157 10.15 10.54 17.89
N LEU A 158 9.36 11.38 18.56
CA LEU A 158 7.98 11.71 18.18
C LEU A 158 7.95 12.79 17.09
N ASN A 159 8.30 12.40 15.88
CA ASN A 159 8.34 13.30 14.73
C ASN A 159 7.03 14.07 14.50
N ALA A 160 7.15 15.31 14.05
CA ALA A 160 6.06 16.28 13.91
C ALA A 160 6.11 17.07 12.58
N GLN A 161 7.02 16.73 11.66
CA GLN A 161 7.01 17.23 10.29
C GLN A 161 5.75 16.76 9.53
N THR A 162 5.33 17.57 8.56
CA THR A 162 4.10 17.36 7.78
C THR A 162 4.35 17.07 6.29
N GLY A 163 5.57 17.29 5.81
CA GLY A 163 5.94 17.06 4.41
C GLY A 163 6.13 15.58 4.07
N VAL A 164 6.58 15.35 2.84
CA VAL A 164 6.76 14.00 2.29
C VAL A 164 7.89 13.27 2.99
N ASN A 165 7.61 12.07 3.49
CA ASN A 165 8.59 11.17 4.07
C ASN A 165 9.01 10.18 2.97
N SER A 166 10.22 10.36 2.46
CA SER A 166 10.76 9.54 1.36
C SER A 166 11.80 8.56 1.90
N ILE A 167 11.65 7.28 1.60
CA ILE A 167 12.66 6.25 1.81
C ILE A 167 13.15 5.84 0.42
N ASN A 168 14.26 6.46 0.00
CA ASN A 168 14.83 6.21 -1.31
C ASN A 168 15.74 4.98 -1.30
N GLU A 169 16.46 4.74 -0.21
CA GLU A 169 17.39 3.62 -0.04
C GLU A 169 17.50 3.17 1.41
N GLY A 170 17.92 1.91 1.60
CA GLY A 170 18.15 1.31 2.91
C GLY A 170 16.86 1.16 3.72
N THR A 171 16.99 1.25 5.04
CA THR A 171 15.88 1.00 5.97
C THR A 171 15.56 2.25 6.79
N VAL A 172 14.27 2.56 6.94
CA VAL A 172 13.75 3.31 8.09
C VAL A 172 13.11 2.32 9.05
N GLN A 173 13.61 2.25 10.28
CA GLN A 173 13.08 1.39 11.32
C GLN A 173 12.44 2.26 12.41
N LEU A 174 11.23 1.90 12.86
CA LEU A 174 10.64 2.54 14.05
C LEU A 174 11.19 1.90 15.32
N ALA A 175 11.37 2.70 16.36
CA ALA A 175 11.66 2.21 17.71
C ALA A 175 10.48 2.55 18.65
N THR A 176 10.38 1.83 19.78
CA THR A 176 9.32 2.08 20.78
C THR A 176 9.25 3.56 21.17
N GLY A 177 8.06 4.16 21.03
CA GLY A 177 7.84 5.59 21.28
C GLY A 177 8.15 6.51 20.09
N GLY A 178 8.74 5.97 19.02
CA GLY A 178 8.96 6.67 17.77
C GLY A 178 7.66 6.85 16.97
N ARG A 179 7.59 7.96 16.23
CA ARG A 179 6.51 8.23 15.28
C ARG A 179 7.13 8.64 13.95
N LEU A 180 6.54 8.21 12.83
CA LEU A 180 7.08 8.52 11.51
C LEU A 180 6.99 10.03 11.18
N SER A 181 5.83 10.64 11.44
CA SER A 181 5.47 12.03 11.09
C SER A 181 4.40 12.60 12.02
N ALA A 182 3.93 13.83 11.80
CA ALA A 182 2.83 14.40 12.58
C ALA A 182 1.54 13.56 12.48
N GLY A 183 0.97 13.20 13.64
CA GLY A 183 -0.30 12.47 13.69
C GLY A 183 -1.47 13.31 13.16
N GLY A 184 -2.37 12.70 12.38
CA GLY A 184 -3.58 13.35 11.84
C GLY A 184 -3.33 14.33 10.69
N THR A 185 -2.18 14.23 10.01
CA THR A 185 -1.79 15.15 8.93
C THR A 185 -1.75 14.49 7.55
N THR A 186 -1.64 15.31 6.51
CA THR A 186 -1.53 14.98 5.08
C THR A 186 -0.15 14.42 4.68
N ALA A 187 0.55 13.75 5.60
CA ALA A 187 1.92 13.33 5.36
C ALA A 187 1.95 12.15 4.37
N THR A 188 2.52 12.39 3.19
CA THR A 188 2.81 11.34 2.22
C THR A 188 3.98 10.48 2.70
N LEU A 189 3.86 9.16 2.56
CA LEU A 189 4.96 8.22 2.63
C LEU A 189 5.27 7.69 1.22
N SER A 190 6.53 7.84 0.80
CA SER A 190 7.04 7.28 -0.45
C SER A 190 8.19 6.32 -0.16
N ILE A 191 8.03 5.05 -0.53
CA ILE A 191 9.06 4.00 -0.39
C ILE A 191 9.48 3.57 -1.79
N ARG A 192 10.75 3.75 -2.14
CA ARG A 192 11.27 3.32 -3.45
C ARG A 192 11.57 1.82 -3.49
N GLN A 193 11.78 1.30 -4.70
CA GLN A 193 12.20 -0.09 -4.89
C GLN A 193 13.50 -0.38 -4.15
N GLY A 194 13.56 -1.52 -3.44
CA GLY A 194 14.70 -1.93 -2.63
C GLY A 194 14.80 -1.23 -1.27
N ALA A 195 13.98 -0.23 -0.99
CA ALA A 195 13.91 0.42 0.32
C ALA A 195 12.91 -0.28 1.26
N VAL A 196 13.14 -0.13 2.56
CA VAL A 196 12.37 -0.82 3.61
C VAL A 196 11.85 0.18 4.65
N LEU A 197 10.56 0.08 4.98
CA LEU A 197 10.01 0.54 6.25
C LEU A 197 9.87 -0.67 7.19
N ASP A 198 10.61 -0.69 8.29
CA ASP A 198 10.46 -1.69 9.35
C ASP A 198 9.68 -1.10 10.53
N LEU A 199 8.51 -1.66 10.80
CA LEU A 199 7.63 -1.25 11.88
C LEU A 199 8.17 -1.67 13.25
N ASN A 200 8.97 -2.73 13.32
CA ASN A 200 9.66 -3.19 14.53
C ASN A 200 8.82 -3.09 15.83
N GLY A 201 7.60 -3.63 15.80
CA GLY A 201 6.71 -3.68 16.98
C GLY A 201 5.95 -2.39 17.26
N VAL A 202 6.07 -1.36 16.42
CA VAL A 202 5.41 -0.07 16.57
C VAL A 202 4.17 0.01 15.69
N ASN A 203 3.03 0.34 16.31
CA ASN A 203 1.81 0.66 15.58
C ASN A 203 1.93 2.04 14.92
N VAL A 204 1.62 2.11 13.63
CA VAL A 204 1.49 3.38 12.90
C VAL A 204 0.01 3.74 12.87
N SER A 205 -0.49 4.32 13.95
CA SER A 205 -1.92 4.65 14.08
C SER A 205 -2.30 5.95 13.35
N LEU A 206 -1.38 6.92 13.33
CA LEU A 206 -1.55 8.24 12.73
C LEU A 206 -0.20 8.70 12.16
N GLY A 207 -0.14 9.08 10.89
CA GLY A 207 1.10 9.57 10.26
C GLY A 207 1.28 9.24 8.76
N ILE A 208 0.36 8.48 8.16
CA ILE A 208 0.38 8.22 6.73
C ILE A 208 -0.96 8.61 6.15
N ASP A 209 -0.95 9.62 5.28
CA ASP A 209 -2.11 9.99 4.48
C ASP A 209 -2.03 9.31 3.11
N ASP A 210 -1.12 9.80 2.26
CA ASP A 210 -0.81 9.15 1.00
C ASP A 210 0.19 8.02 1.20
N PHE A 211 -0.11 6.83 0.68
CA PHE A 211 0.75 5.65 0.80
C PHE A 211 1.25 5.19 -0.57
N ASN A 212 2.48 5.57 -0.90
CA ASN A 212 3.15 5.20 -2.15
C ASN A 212 4.28 4.22 -1.83
N ASN A 213 4.12 2.95 -2.20
CA ASN A 213 5.07 1.91 -1.85
C ASN A 213 5.52 1.11 -3.08
N ASN A 214 6.79 1.22 -3.43
CA ASN A 214 7.46 0.39 -4.42
C ASN A 214 8.50 -0.54 -3.78
N GLY A 215 8.69 -0.46 -2.46
CA GLY A 215 9.62 -1.27 -1.68
C GLY A 215 8.90 -2.26 -0.79
N THR A 216 9.37 -2.39 0.46
CA THR A 216 8.83 -3.34 1.43
C THR A 216 8.45 -2.63 2.73
N VAL A 217 7.26 -2.92 3.24
CA VAL A 217 6.94 -2.68 4.65
C VAL A 217 7.05 -4.00 5.39
N THR A 218 7.78 -4.04 6.51
CA THR A 218 7.95 -5.25 7.33
C THR A 218 7.73 -4.96 8.81
N ASN A 219 7.69 -6.03 9.61
CA ASN A 219 7.73 -5.98 11.06
C ASN A 219 8.71 -7.06 11.55
N THR A 220 9.91 -6.64 11.93
CA THR A 220 10.95 -7.54 12.44
C THR A 220 10.71 -7.97 13.89
N ASN A 221 9.82 -7.29 14.62
CA ASN A 221 9.44 -7.67 15.98
C ASN A 221 8.39 -8.78 15.98
N ALA A 222 8.39 -9.65 17.01
CA ALA A 222 7.42 -10.74 17.12
C ALA A 222 6.00 -10.28 17.47
N ALA A 223 5.86 -9.11 18.12
CA ALA A 223 4.57 -8.54 18.47
C ALA A 223 3.80 -8.12 17.21
N ALA A 224 2.48 -8.33 17.22
CA ALA A 224 1.60 -7.86 16.17
C ALA A 224 1.55 -6.32 16.17
N VAL A 225 1.52 -5.74 14.96
CA VAL A 225 1.42 -4.29 14.74
C VAL A 225 0.26 -3.97 13.81
N THR A 226 -0.18 -2.73 13.84
CA THR A 226 -1.16 -2.16 12.92
C THR A 226 -0.51 -1.05 12.12
N LEU A 227 -0.63 -1.14 10.79
CA LEU A 227 -0.32 -0.09 9.84
C LEU A 227 -1.62 0.61 9.44
N THR A 228 -1.76 1.89 9.78
CA THR A 228 -2.91 2.72 9.38
C THR A 228 -2.51 3.71 8.30
N ILE A 229 -3.31 3.79 7.23
CA ILE A 229 -3.08 4.69 6.08
C ILE A 229 -4.36 5.45 5.69
N GLY A 230 -4.24 6.54 4.93
CA GLY A 230 -5.37 7.31 4.40
C GLY A 230 -6.05 8.25 5.41
N ASN A 231 -5.32 8.70 6.43
CA ASN A 231 -5.86 9.44 7.58
C ASN A 231 -6.69 10.68 7.24
N SER A 232 -6.39 11.38 6.15
CA SER A 232 -7.03 12.62 5.70
C SER A 232 -7.58 12.51 4.28
N ASN A 233 -8.09 11.31 3.93
CA ASN A 233 -8.56 10.96 2.59
C ASN A 233 -7.44 10.93 1.53
N GLY A 234 -6.20 10.72 1.95
CA GLY A 234 -5.07 10.51 1.07
C GLY A 234 -5.23 9.31 0.17
N ALA A 235 -4.52 9.36 -0.94
CA ALA A 235 -4.51 8.39 -2.00
C ALA A 235 -3.12 7.76 -2.16
N GLY A 236 -3.03 6.64 -2.87
CA GLY A 236 -1.73 5.99 -2.99
C GLY A 236 -1.73 4.80 -3.90
N THR A 237 -0.54 4.48 -4.41
CA THR A 237 -0.30 3.29 -5.21
C THR A 237 0.85 2.49 -4.64
N SER A 238 0.61 1.22 -4.35
CA SER A 238 1.60 0.25 -3.91
C SER A 238 1.84 -0.79 -5.00
N PHE A 239 3.03 -0.80 -5.59
CA PHE A 239 3.55 -1.94 -6.37
C PHE A 239 4.51 -2.82 -5.56
N GLY A 240 5.01 -2.29 -4.45
CA GLY A 240 5.74 -3.01 -3.42
C GLY A 240 4.82 -3.87 -2.57
N ILE A 241 5.41 -4.51 -1.56
CA ILE A 241 4.73 -5.49 -0.71
C ILE A 241 4.69 -5.03 0.74
N ILE A 242 3.67 -5.49 1.46
CA ILE A 242 3.68 -5.56 2.92
C ILE A 242 4.05 -7.01 3.26
N ASP A 243 5.27 -7.18 3.74
CA ASP A 243 5.84 -8.48 4.05
C ASP A 243 5.74 -8.79 5.54
N GLN A 244 5.29 -9.99 5.86
CA GLN A 244 5.31 -10.48 7.23
C GLN A 244 6.54 -11.36 7.44
N THR A 245 7.61 -10.73 7.90
CA THR A 245 8.87 -11.43 8.19
C THR A 245 8.84 -12.12 9.56
N ASN A 246 8.30 -11.48 10.61
CA ASN A 246 8.26 -12.04 11.96
C ASN A 246 6.88 -11.86 12.63
N GLY A 247 6.53 -10.64 13.05
CA GLY A 247 5.26 -10.34 13.70
C GLY A 247 4.16 -9.98 12.71
N VAL A 248 2.91 -10.28 13.08
CA VAL A 248 1.71 -9.96 12.28
C VAL A 248 1.61 -8.47 11.99
N ILE A 249 1.25 -8.13 10.75
CA ILE A 249 0.89 -6.76 10.35
C ILE A 249 -0.60 -6.76 10.01
N ASN A 250 -1.39 -6.03 10.79
CA ASN A 250 -2.75 -5.65 10.46
C ASN A 250 -2.73 -4.36 9.64
N LEU A 251 -3.69 -4.20 8.74
CA LEU A 251 -3.82 -3.03 7.88
C LEU A 251 -5.16 -2.36 8.11
N ILE A 252 -5.15 -1.06 8.38
CA ILE A 252 -6.34 -0.22 8.44
C ILE A 252 -6.26 0.85 7.35
N LYS A 253 -7.24 0.84 6.44
CA LYS A 253 -7.47 1.94 5.50
C LYS A 253 -8.52 2.88 6.05
N LEU A 254 -8.15 4.14 6.30
CA LEU A 254 -9.03 5.25 6.64
C LEU A 254 -9.28 6.15 5.42
N GLY A 255 -10.26 7.05 5.54
CA GLY A 255 -10.54 8.07 4.54
C GLY A 255 -11.02 7.56 3.18
N THR A 256 -11.53 8.46 2.34
CA THR A 256 -12.18 8.12 1.07
C THR A 256 -11.24 8.09 -0.14
N GLY A 257 -10.00 8.56 0.02
CA GLY A 257 -9.01 8.56 -1.05
C GLY A 257 -8.72 7.17 -1.62
N ALA A 258 -8.49 7.12 -2.93
CA ALA A 258 -8.25 5.89 -3.67
C ALA A 258 -6.90 5.28 -3.31
N MET A 259 -6.88 4.00 -2.92
CA MET A 259 -5.65 3.24 -2.72
C MET A 259 -5.60 2.08 -3.69
N SER A 260 -4.44 1.84 -4.29
CA SER A 260 -4.20 0.67 -5.14
C SER A 260 -3.11 -0.22 -4.55
N PHE A 261 -3.40 -1.50 -4.33
CA PHE A 261 -2.43 -2.50 -3.87
C PHE A 261 -2.23 -3.56 -4.96
N ASN A 262 -1.15 -3.37 -5.71
CA ASN A 262 -0.83 -4.15 -6.90
C ASN A 262 0.27 -5.19 -6.65
N GLY A 263 1.04 -5.03 -5.57
CA GLY A 263 2.04 -6.01 -5.14
C GLY A 263 1.41 -7.25 -4.48
N LEU A 264 2.12 -8.38 -4.56
CA LEU A 264 1.75 -9.64 -3.90
C LEU A 264 2.20 -9.62 -2.44
N SER A 265 1.39 -9.04 -1.57
CA SER A 265 1.72 -8.92 -0.15
C SER A 265 1.49 -10.24 0.60
N THR A 266 2.32 -10.50 1.61
CA THR A 266 2.37 -11.79 2.34
C THR A 266 1.84 -11.68 3.78
N TYR A 267 1.45 -10.48 4.24
CA TYR A 267 0.91 -10.32 5.59
C TYR A 267 -0.36 -11.14 5.83
N THR A 268 -0.45 -11.71 7.03
CA THR A 268 -1.57 -12.57 7.47
C THR A 268 -2.50 -11.90 8.47
N GLY A 269 -2.19 -10.65 8.86
CA GLY A 269 -3.06 -9.85 9.72
C GLY A 269 -4.33 -9.38 9.00
N VAL A 270 -5.22 -8.76 9.77
CA VAL A 270 -6.54 -8.33 9.30
C VAL A 270 -6.41 -7.09 8.42
N THR A 271 -7.12 -7.08 7.29
CA THR A 271 -7.36 -5.89 6.48
C THR A 271 -8.70 -5.28 6.81
N THR A 272 -8.71 -4.08 7.36
CA THR A 272 -9.92 -3.32 7.69
C THR A 272 -10.05 -2.10 6.79
N ILE A 273 -11.14 -2.01 6.04
CA ILE A 273 -11.53 -0.80 5.30
C ILE A 273 -12.49 -0.02 6.18
N SER A 274 -11.94 0.97 6.87
CA SER A 274 -12.63 1.76 7.90
C SER A 274 -13.05 3.14 7.40
N SER A 275 -13.66 3.15 6.22
CA SER A 275 -14.20 4.34 5.55
C SER A 275 -15.14 3.93 4.41
N THR A 276 -15.61 4.91 3.65
CA THR A 276 -16.29 4.70 2.36
C THR A 276 -15.32 4.63 1.17
N GLY A 277 -14.01 4.55 1.43
CA GLY A 277 -12.97 4.44 0.41
C GLY A 277 -12.86 3.04 -0.18
N ILE A 278 -12.31 2.95 -1.39
CA ILE A 278 -12.14 1.70 -2.13
C ILE A 278 -10.66 1.37 -2.24
N ILE A 279 -10.31 0.12 -1.95
CA ILE A 279 -9.00 -0.46 -2.25
C ILE A 279 -9.10 -1.15 -3.61
N THR A 280 -8.31 -0.69 -4.57
CA THR A 280 -8.15 -1.33 -5.86
C THR A 280 -7.03 -2.36 -5.79
N VAL A 281 -7.24 -3.55 -6.35
CA VAL A 281 -6.23 -4.61 -6.43
C VAL A 281 -6.17 -5.18 -7.83
N ASN A 282 -4.97 -5.46 -8.31
CA ASN A 282 -4.79 -6.13 -9.61
C ASN A 282 -4.81 -7.65 -9.52
N ASN A 283 -4.77 -8.18 -8.30
CA ASN A 283 -4.79 -9.61 -8.04
C ASN A 283 -5.59 -9.90 -6.77
N VAL A 284 -6.31 -11.01 -6.80
CA VAL A 284 -6.84 -11.66 -5.60
C VAL A 284 -6.38 -13.12 -5.62
N ALA A 285 -6.35 -13.75 -4.46
CA ALA A 285 -6.02 -15.17 -4.35
C ALA A 285 -6.89 -15.83 -3.28
N ASP A 286 -6.80 -17.16 -3.17
CA ASP A 286 -7.37 -17.89 -2.04
C ASP A 286 -6.63 -17.55 -0.73
N GLY A 287 -7.28 -17.80 0.40
CA GLY A 287 -6.71 -17.70 1.73
C GLY A 287 -5.38 -18.45 1.85
N GLY A 288 -4.40 -17.86 2.54
CA GLY A 288 -3.05 -18.43 2.67
C GLY A 288 -2.10 -18.10 1.52
N PHE A 289 -2.57 -17.56 0.40
CA PHE A 289 -1.72 -17.14 -0.72
C PHE A 289 -1.58 -15.63 -0.78
N ALA A 290 -0.38 -15.17 -1.15
CA ALA A 290 -0.04 -13.76 -1.30
C ALA A 290 -0.92 -13.06 -2.33
N SER A 291 -1.39 -11.86 -2.00
CA SER A 291 -2.26 -11.06 -2.87
C SER A 291 -2.20 -9.58 -2.53
N GLY A 292 -2.93 -8.74 -3.28
CA GLY A 292 -3.10 -7.31 -2.97
C GLY A 292 -3.72 -7.05 -1.59
N ILE A 293 -4.43 -8.04 -1.02
CA ILE A 293 -5.00 -8.00 0.33
C ILE A 293 -4.30 -8.96 1.31
N GLY A 294 -3.05 -9.32 1.04
CA GLY A 294 -2.25 -10.19 1.91
C GLY A 294 -2.48 -11.68 1.70
N ALA A 295 -1.92 -12.47 2.61
CA ALA A 295 -1.93 -13.93 2.64
C ALA A 295 -2.71 -14.51 3.84
N ALA A 296 -3.55 -13.71 4.49
CA ALA A 296 -4.41 -14.19 5.58
C ALA A 296 -5.29 -15.38 5.12
N SER A 297 -5.74 -16.21 6.06
CA SER A 297 -6.60 -17.37 5.77
C SER A 297 -7.94 -16.95 5.14
N ASN A 298 -8.77 -17.93 4.77
CA ASN A 298 -10.07 -17.68 4.15
C ASN A 298 -11.19 -17.27 5.13
N ALA A 299 -10.87 -17.16 6.43
CA ALA A 299 -11.83 -16.78 7.47
C ALA A 299 -12.37 -15.36 7.28
N ALA A 300 -13.67 -15.18 7.54
CA ALA A 300 -14.37 -13.90 7.35
C ALA A 300 -13.78 -12.74 8.19
N GLY A 301 -13.11 -13.05 9.31
CA GLY A 301 -12.49 -12.07 10.19
C GLY A 301 -11.24 -11.39 9.62
N ASN A 302 -10.72 -11.83 8.47
CA ASN A 302 -9.49 -11.29 7.89
C ASN A 302 -9.72 -10.09 6.96
N LEU A 303 -10.96 -9.88 6.51
CA LEU A 303 -11.37 -8.74 5.69
C LEU A 303 -12.62 -8.11 6.31
N ILE A 304 -12.50 -6.89 6.80
CA ILE A 304 -13.54 -6.21 7.58
C ILE A 304 -13.90 -4.88 6.92
N PHE A 305 -15.19 -4.62 6.74
CA PHE A 305 -15.72 -3.34 6.28
C PHE A 305 -16.46 -2.67 7.44
N THR A 306 -16.06 -1.46 7.82
CA THR A 306 -16.73 -0.70 8.90
C THR A 306 -17.38 0.59 8.41
N GLY A 307 -17.17 0.98 7.14
CA GLY A 307 -17.75 2.18 6.55
C GLY A 307 -19.28 2.17 6.56
N THR A 308 -19.88 3.34 6.82
CA THR A 308 -21.32 3.55 6.78
C THR A 308 -21.68 4.59 5.72
N SER A 309 -22.81 4.39 5.03
CA SER A 309 -23.33 5.32 4.03
C SER A 309 -24.82 5.11 3.83
N ALA A 310 -25.62 6.16 4.00
CA ALA A 310 -27.06 6.14 3.69
C ALA A 310 -27.34 6.15 2.17
N ALA A 311 -26.34 6.48 1.35
CA ALA A 311 -26.44 6.54 -0.11
C ALA A 311 -25.78 5.32 -0.80
N GLN A 312 -25.50 4.26 -0.04
CA GLN A 312 -24.90 3.01 -0.53
C GLN A 312 -23.49 3.17 -1.13
N ALA A 313 -22.82 4.29 -0.83
CA ALA A 313 -21.41 4.52 -1.17
C ALA A 313 -20.51 3.89 -0.10
N TYR A 314 -20.58 2.57 0.04
CA TYR A 314 -19.78 1.82 1.03
C TYR A 314 -18.31 1.71 0.64
N GLY A 315 -17.47 1.48 1.65
CA GLY A 315 -16.09 1.09 1.43
C GLY A 315 -16.00 -0.29 0.79
N GLY A 316 -14.93 -0.55 0.04
CA GLY A 316 -14.95 -1.68 -0.86
C GLY A 316 -13.62 -2.15 -1.41
N LEU A 317 -13.70 -3.28 -2.12
CA LEU A 317 -12.65 -3.82 -2.97
C LEU A 317 -13.03 -3.65 -4.43
N SER A 318 -12.08 -3.18 -5.25
CA SER A 318 -12.20 -3.13 -6.70
C SER A 318 -11.12 -3.98 -7.33
N PHE A 319 -11.49 -5.10 -7.94
CA PHE A 319 -10.57 -5.88 -8.76
C PHE A 319 -10.36 -5.21 -10.11
N ALA A 320 -9.11 -4.91 -10.47
CA ALA A 320 -8.71 -4.28 -11.72
C ALA A 320 -7.65 -5.10 -12.48
N GLY A 321 -7.61 -6.42 -12.24
CA GLY A 321 -6.68 -7.33 -12.90
C GLY A 321 -6.93 -7.47 -14.40
N THR A 322 -5.93 -8.01 -15.11
CA THR A 322 -5.98 -8.22 -16.57
C THR A 322 -6.35 -9.66 -16.95
N THR A 323 -6.41 -10.56 -15.98
CA THR A 323 -6.79 -11.97 -16.11
C THR A 323 -7.90 -12.30 -15.12
N ASN A 324 -8.64 -13.38 -15.36
CA ASN A 324 -9.63 -13.87 -14.39
C ASN A 324 -8.94 -14.31 -13.10
N ASP A 325 -9.43 -13.83 -11.97
CA ASP A 325 -8.95 -14.23 -10.64
C ASP A 325 -10.11 -14.68 -9.74
N SER A 326 -9.76 -15.49 -8.74
CA SER A 326 -10.71 -15.97 -7.74
C SER A 326 -10.15 -15.91 -6.33
N THR A 327 -11.06 -15.93 -5.36
CA THR A 327 -10.74 -15.99 -3.94
C THR A 327 -11.79 -16.79 -3.19
N ASP A 328 -11.36 -17.66 -2.28
CA ASP A 328 -12.21 -18.32 -1.29
C ASP A 328 -12.36 -17.51 0.02
N ARG A 329 -11.88 -16.27 0.08
CA ARG A 329 -11.98 -15.45 1.29
C ARG A 329 -13.41 -14.97 1.51
N LEU A 330 -13.93 -15.17 2.72
CA LEU A 330 -15.12 -14.49 3.22
C LEU A 330 -14.76 -13.11 3.77
N PHE A 331 -15.76 -12.30 4.09
CA PHE A 331 -15.57 -11.01 4.77
C PHE A 331 -16.64 -10.74 5.82
N THR A 332 -16.37 -9.73 6.65
CA THR A 332 -17.23 -9.30 7.76
C THR A 332 -17.81 -7.92 7.51
N PHE A 333 -19.13 -7.77 7.66
CA PHE A 333 -19.78 -6.48 7.84
C PHE A 333 -19.64 -6.04 9.30
N ASN A 334 -19.05 -4.88 9.53
CA ASN A 334 -18.87 -4.32 10.87
C ASN A 334 -19.11 -2.81 10.86
N GLY A 335 -20.00 -2.34 9.99
CA GLY A 335 -20.50 -0.96 10.02
C GLY A 335 -21.73 -0.85 10.93
N GLY A 336 -21.90 0.30 11.57
CA GLY A 336 -23.10 0.62 12.36
C GLY A 336 -24.35 0.82 11.50
N ALA A 337 -25.22 1.75 11.89
CA ALA A 337 -26.38 2.12 11.09
C ALA A 337 -25.96 2.51 9.65
N SER A 338 -26.64 1.95 8.66
CA SER A 338 -26.30 2.08 7.24
C SER A 338 -24.89 1.57 6.92
N GLY A 339 -24.45 0.48 7.56
CA GLY A 339 -23.20 -0.20 7.27
C GLY A 339 -23.27 -1.02 5.97
N GLY A 340 -22.13 -1.35 5.40
CA GLY A 340 -22.10 -2.19 4.22
C GLY A 340 -20.72 -2.39 3.61
N ALA A 341 -20.69 -3.11 2.50
CA ALA A 341 -19.50 -3.39 1.72
C ALA A 341 -19.79 -3.25 0.22
N ARG A 342 -18.81 -2.78 -0.54
CA ARG A 342 -18.85 -2.76 -2.01
C ARG A 342 -17.79 -3.69 -2.59
N ILE A 343 -18.20 -4.61 -3.46
CA ILE A 343 -17.30 -5.48 -4.23
C ILE A 343 -17.47 -5.12 -5.70
N GLN A 344 -16.37 -4.74 -6.36
CA GLN A 344 -16.39 -4.35 -7.76
C GLN A 344 -15.49 -5.25 -8.60
N ALA A 345 -16.04 -5.70 -9.72
CA ALA A 345 -15.28 -6.33 -10.79
C ALA A 345 -15.03 -5.30 -11.90
N ASN A 346 -13.85 -4.68 -11.88
CA ASN A 346 -13.35 -3.74 -12.87
C ASN A 346 -12.18 -4.33 -13.68
N GLY A 347 -12.16 -5.66 -13.81
CA GLY A 347 -11.13 -6.35 -14.57
C GLY A 347 -11.07 -5.86 -16.02
N VAL A 348 -9.85 -5.63 -16.50
CA VAL A 348 -9.59 -5.12 -17.85
C VAL A 348 -10.00 -6.18 -18.88
N ASN A 349 -10.58 -5.76 -20.01
CA ASN A 349 -11.04 -6.65 -21.09
C ASN A 349 -12.06 -7.71 -20.63
N GLY A 350 -12.85 -7.42 -19.59
CA GLY A 350 -13.85 -8.35 -19.06
C GLY A 350 -13.28 -9.46 -18.19
N ALA A 351 -12.04 -9.30 -17.70
CA ALA A 351 -11.48 -10.17 -16.67
C ALA A 351 -12.43 -10.27 -15.47
N THR A 352 -12.66 -11.50 -15.02
CA THR A 352 -13.67 -11.82 -14.00
C THR A 352 -13.10 -11.88 -12.60
N LEU A 353 -13.94 -11.52 -11.63
CA LEU A 353 -13.71 -11.74 -10.20
C LEU A 353 -14.68 -12.80 -9.68
N SER A 354 -14.15 -13.84 -9.05
CA SER A 354 -14.97 -14.91 -8.44
C SER A 354 -14.69 -15.08 -6.95
N PHE A 355 -15.71 -14.88 -6.11
CA PHE A 355 -15.71 -15.33 -4.73
C PHE A 355 -16.27 -16.75 -4.67
N THR A 356 -15.47 -17.74 -4.30
CA THR A 356 -15.78 -19.17 -4.48
C THR A 356 -16.22 -19.89 -3.21
N ASN A 357 -16.04 -19.27 -2.04
CA ASN A 357 -16.42 -19.85 -0.76
C ASN A 357 -17.94 -19.81 -0.57
N THR A 358 -18.51 -20.95 -0.19
CA THR A 358 -19.95 -21.13 0.01
C THR A 358 -20.38 -20.95 1.46
N GLY A 359 -19.49 -20.51 2.35
CA GLY A 359 -19.81 -20.15 3.72
C GLY A 359 -20.59 -18.84 3.83
N ALA A 360 -21.17 -18.59 5.00
CA ALA A 360 -21.88 -17.34 5.28
C ALA A 360 -20.93 -16.17 5.51
N LEU A 361 -21.30 -15.00 4.99
CA LEU A 361 -20.70 -13.73 5.39
C LEU A 361 -20.91 -13.50 6.90
N ALA A 362 -19.95 -12.84 7.54
CA ALA A 362 -19.98 -12.61 8.98
C ALA A 362 -20.44 -11.19 9.33
N PHE A 363 -20.86 -11.02 10.59
CA PHE A 363 -21.20 -9.73 11.18
C PHE A 363 -20.35 -9.50 12.42
N GLY A 364 -19.71 -8.33 12.48
CA GLY A 364 -18.94 -7.89 13.63
C GLY A 364 -19.83 -7.16 14.64
N ALA A 365 -19.25 -6.86 15.81
CA ALA A 365 -19.98 -6.28 16.94
C ALA A 365 -20.70 -4.97 16.60
N ALA A 366 -20.13 -4.12 15.75
CA ALA A 366 -20.73 -2.83 15.39
C ALA A 366 -21.95 -2.98 14.46
N ALA A 367 -22.10 -4.12 13.76
CA ALA A 367 -23.26 -4.40 12.91
C ALA A 367 -24.46 -4.94 13.69
N THR A 368 -24.34 -5.18 15.00
CA THR A 368 -25.42 -5.73 15.83
C THR A 368 -26.65 -4.81 15.79
N GLY A 369 -27.80 -5.36 15.40
CA GLY A 369 -29.07 -4.62 15.30
C GLY A 369 -29.11 -3.57 14.19
N SER A 370 -28.10 -3.48 13.33
CA SER A 370 -28.00 -2.48 12.26
C SER A 370 -28.11 -3.14 10.89
N ALA A 371 -29.02 -2.65 10.05
CA ALA A 371 -29.15 -3.12 8.67
C ALA A 371 -27.85 -2.89 7.89
N GLN A 372 -27.50 -3.86 7.04
CA GLN A 372 -26.28 -3.85 6.23
C GLN A 372 -26.61 -3.87 4.73
N GLY A 373 -25.72 -3.35 3.90
CA GLY A 373 -25.83 -3.41 2.44
C GLY A 373 -24.62 -4.07 1.78
N LEU A 374 -24.87 -4.99 0.84
CA LEU A 374 -23.87 -5.51 -0.08
C LEU A 374 -24.07 -4.90 -1.46
N VAL A 375 -23.09 -4.16 -1.95
CA VAL A 375 -23.11 -3.67 -3.33
C VAL A 375 -22.16 -4.51 -4.19
N LEU A 376 -22.72 -5.17 -5.19
CA LEU A 376 -21.98 -5.83 -6.26
C LEU A 376 -21.96 -4.89 -7.48
N GLY A 377 -20.77 -4.49 -7.91
CA GLY A 377 -20.60 -3.51 -8.98
C GLY A 377 -19.40 -3.76 -9.89
N GLY A 378 -18.95 -2.72 -10.56
CA GLY A 378 -17.87 -2.74 -11.54
C GLY A 378 -18.34 -2.86 -12.99
N ALA A 379 -17.41 -2.63 -13.91
CA ALA A 379 -17.65 -2.57 -15.36
C ALA A 379 -17.41 -3.90 -16.10
N SER A 380 -16.85 -4.92 -15.44
CA SER A 380 -16.56 -6.20 -16.09
C SER A 380 -17.85 -6.90 -16.53
N THR A 381 -17.96 -7.16 -17.82
CA THR A 381 -19.09 -7.86 -18.45
C THR A 381 -18.93 -9.38 -18.48
N GLY A 382 -17.78 -9.90 -18.01
CA GLY A 382 -17.61 -11.33 -17.81
C GLY A 382 -18.47 -11.86 -16.65
N ASP A 383 -18.54 -13.18 -16.53
CA ASP A 383 -19.32 -13.89 -15.51
C ASP A 383 -18.69 -13.76 -14.10
N ASN A 384 -18.78 -12.57 -13.47
CA ASN A 384 -18.33 -12.38 -12.09
C ASN A 384 -19.21 -13.17 -11.13
N PHE A 385 -18.62 -13.96 -10.26
CA PHE A 385 -19.34 -14.97 -9.47
C PHE A 385 -19.23 -14.69 -7.98
N PHE A 386 -20.36 -14.78 -7.27
CA PHE A 386 -20.43 -14.60 -5.83
C PHE A 386 -21.10 -15.81 -5.18
N ALA A 387 -20.28 -16.72 -4.67
CA ALA A 387 -20.69 -17.91 -3.93
C ALA A 387 -21.02 -17.73 -2.44
N PRO A 388 -20.53 -16.70 -1.71
CA PRO A 388 -20.81 -16.58 -0.29
C PRO A 388 -22.32 -16.50 0.01
N ILE A 389 -22.75 -17.15 1.09
CA ILE A 389 -24.12 -17.08 1.57
C ILE A 389 -24.35 -15.71 2.21
N ILE A 390 -25.38 -15.02 1.74
CA ILE A 390 -25.82 -13.72 2.25
C ILE A 390 -26.99 -13.98 3.21
N ASN A 391 -26.82 -13.57 4.47
CA ASN A 391 -27.81 -13.71 5.55
C ASN A 391 -28.14 -12.34 6.14
N ASP A 392 -29.23 -12.28 6.91
CA ASP A 392 -29.48 -11.18 7.84
C ASP A 392 -28.65 -11.35 9.14
N ASN A 393 -28.47 -10.26 9.88
CA ASN A 393 -27.85 -10.27 11.21
C ASN A 393 -28.93 -10.32 12.29
N GLY A 394 -29.50 -11.51 12.52
CA GLY A 394 -30.69 -11.65 13.35
C GLY A 394 -31.89 -10.97 12.68
N SER A 395 -32.53 -10.01 13.35
CA SER A 395 -33.63 -9.21 12.77
C SER A 395 -33.16 -8.04 11.90
N ALA A 396 -31.86 -7.74 11.89
CA ALA A 396 -31.31 -6.66 11.09
C ALA A 396 -31.10 -7.11 9.65
N LEU A 397 -31.78 -6.45 8.73
CA LEU A 397 -31.84 -6.81 7.32
C LEU A 397 -30.49 -6.62 6.62
N THR A 398 -30.14 -7.55 5.74
CA THR A 398 -29.09 -7.36 4.73
C THR A 398 -29.75 -7.11 3.37
N SER A 399 -29.41 -5.99 2.73
CA SER A 399 -29.90 -5.66 1.38
C SER A 399 -28.80 -5.87 0.34
N VAL A 400 -29.19 -6.29 -0.86
CA VAL A 400 -28.26 -6.53 -1.98
C VAL A 400 -28.51 -5.51 -3.06
N TYR A 401 -27.44 -4.89 -3.57
CA TYR A 401 -27.49 -3.92 -4.64
C TYR A 401 -26.63 -4.40 -5.79
N LYS A 402 -27.21 -4.53 -6.98
CA LYS A 402 -26.45 -4.68 -8.22
C LYS A 402 -26.33 -3.31 -8.88
N ALA A 403 -25.11 -2.77 -8.89
CA ALA A 403 -24.77 -1.47 -9.44
C ALA A 403 -23.82 -1.60 -10.64
N ASP A 404 -23.60 -0.48 -11.34
CA ASP A 404 -22.68 -0.34 -12.48
C ASP A 404 -23.01 -1.27 -13.67
N ALA A 405 -22.29 -1.13 -14.79
CA ALA A 405 -22.62 -1.79 -16.05
C ALA A 405 -22.35 -3.31 -16.09
N GLY A 406 -21.54 -3.84 -15.16
CA GLY A 406 -21.05 -5.23 -15.22
C GLY A 406 -22.11 -6.30 -14.95
N VAL A 407 -21.68 -7.56 -15.02
CA VAL A 407 -22.50 -8.76 -14.75
C VAL A 407 -22.10 -9.35 -13.41
N TRP A 408 -23.06 -9.80 -12.60
CA TRP A 408 -22.80 -10.61 -11.40
C TRP A 408 -23.74 -11.80 -11.32
N ILE A 409 -23.22 -12.94 -10.87
CA ILE A 409 -23.96 -14.18 -10.68
C ILE A 409 -23.95 -14.53 -9.19
N LEU A 410 -25.14 -14.65 -8.59
CA LEU A 410 -25.29 -15.15 -7.22
C LEU A 410 -25.39 -16.68 -7.23
N GLY A 411 -24.42 -17.34 -6.60
CA GLY A 411 -24.27 -18.79 -6.62
C GLY A 411 -24.85 -19.55 -5.43
N ALA A 412 -25.02 -18.88 -4.28
CA ALA A 412 -25.53 -19.50 -3.05
C ALA A 412 -27.07 -19.53 -2.98
N VAL A 413 -27.59 -20.43 -2.15
CA VAL A 413 -28.93 -20.25 -1.56
C VAL A 413 -28.80 -19.21 -0.45
N ASN A 414 -29.54 -18.11 -0.57
CA ASN A 414 -29.40 -16.95 0.31
C ASN A 414 -30.60 -16.84 1.27
N ASN A 415 -30.38 -16.27 2.46
CA ASN A 415 -31.41 -16.14 3.50
C ASN A 415 -31.56 -14.69 4.01
N TYR A 416 -31.16 -13.69 3.22
CA TYR A 416 -31.40 -12.28 3.54
C TYR A 416 -32.84 -11.86 3.21
N SER A 417 -33.38 -10.90 3.95
CA SER A 417 -34.74 -10.38 3.74
C SER A 417 -34.79 -8.91 3.33
N GLY A 418 -33.65 -8.20 3.34
CA GLY A 418 -33.55 -6.88 2.74
C GLY A 418 -33.79 -6.90 1.22
N ALA A 419 -34.10 -5.74 0.65
CA ALA A 419 -34.41 -5.64 -0.78
C ALA A 419 -33.21 -6.00 -1.66
N THR A 420 -33.47 -6.65 -2.79
CA THR A 420 -32.51 -6.79 -3.88
C THR A 420 -32.79 -5.70 -4.91
N THR A 421 -31.91 -4.71 -5.00
CA THR A 421 -32.08 -3.56 -5.92
C THR A 421 -31.09 -3.63 -7.07
N ILE A 422 -31.57 -3.62 -8.30
CA ILE A 422 -30.74 -3.58 -9.51
C ILE A 422 -30.80 -2.16 -10.08
N THR A 423 -29.71 -1.41 -9.93
CA THR A 423 -29.57 -0.04 -10.45
C THR A 423 -28.76 0.04 -11.74
N GLY A 424 -28.09 -1.05 -12.13
CA GLY A 424 -27.24 -1.10 -13.33
C GLY A 424 -26.85 -2.52 -13.73
N GLY A 425 -26.61 -2.73 -15.02
CA GLY A 425 -26.05 -3.98 -15.56
C GLY A 425 -26.99 -5.18 -15.42
N LEU A 426 -26.41 -6.37 -15.24
CA LEU A 426 -27.13 -7.64 -15.16
C LEU A 426 -26.83 -8.37 -13.84
N LEU A 427 -27.87 -8.74 -13.09
CA LEU A 427 -27.77 -9.70 -12.00
C LEU A 427 -28.33 -11.04 -12.48
N TYR A 428 -27.54 -12.11 -12.43
CA TYR A 428 -28.06 -13.47 -12.55
C TYR A 428 -28.40 -14.01 -11.16
N ALA A 429 -29.67 -14.31 -10.92
CA ALA A 429 -30.13 -14.96 -9.70
C ALA A 429 -31.42 -15.75 -9.95
N ASN A 430 -31.58 -16.87 -9.24
CA ASN A 430 -32.76 -17.73 -9.37
C ASN A 430 -33.73 -17.46 -8.21
N ASP A 431 -35.01 -17.29 -8.55
CA ASP A 431 -36.08 -17.03 -7.60
C ASP A 431 -36.25 -18.19 -6.61
N GLY A 432 -36.44 -17.87 -5.33
CA GLY A 432 -36.52 -18.85 -4.24
C GLY A 432 -35.22 -19.58 -3.91
N SER A 433 -34.10 -19.19 -4.52
CA SER A 433 -32.78 -19.76 -4.27
C SER A 433 -31.76 -18.66 -4.02
N SER A 434 -31.05 -18.18 -5.06
CA SER A 434 -30.06 -17.11 -4.90
C SER A 434 -30.68 -15.72 -4.82
N LEU A 435 -31.92 -15.58 -5.28
CA LEU A 435 -32.82 -14.47 -4.94
C LEU A 435 -33.90 -14.99 -3.94
N PRO A 436 -33.77 -14.75 -2.63
CA PRO A 436 -34.68 -15.31 -1.62
C PRO A 436 -36.11 -14.76 -1.74
N THR A 437 -37.10 -15.58 -1.40
CA THR A 437 -38.52 -15.17 -1.36
C THR A 437 -38.82 -14.13 -0.29
N ALA A 438 -37.97 -14.00 0.73
CA ALA A 438 -38.12 -12.96 1.75
C ALA A 438 -37.70 -11.55 1.23
N SER A 439 -36.89 -11.48 0.18
CA SER A 439 -36.42 -10.22 -0.40
C SER A 439 -37.43 -9.65 -1.40
N ASN A 440 -37.66 -8.34 -1.37
CA ASN A 440 -38.33 -7.65 -2.47
C ASN A 440 -37.34 -7.40 -3.63
N LEU A 441 -37.72 -7.68 -4.87
CA LEU A 441 -36.93 -7.33 -6.05
C LEU A 441 -37.28 -5.91 -6.54
N VAL A 442 -36.29 -5.04 -6.64
CA VAL A 442 -36.45 -3.66 -7.11
C VAL A 442 -35.61 -3.47 -8.39
N LEU A 443 -36.27 -3.16 -9.50
CA LEU A 443 -35.62 -2.88 -10.77
C LEU A 443 -35.60 -1.37 -11.01
N ASN A 444 -34.40 -0.77 -11.05
CA ASN A 444 -34.17 0.69 -11.09
C ASN A 444 -32.98 1.08 -11.99
N GLY A 445 -32.82 0.45 -13.15
CA GLY A 445 -31.76 0.78 -14.12
C GLY A 445 -30.92 -0.41 -14.63
N GLY A 446 -31.39 -1.64 -14.46
CA GLY A 446 -30.72 -2.84 -14.98
C GLY A 446 -31.67 -4.03 -15.09
N SER A 447 -31.12 -5.23 -15.29
CA SER A 447 -31.92 -6.42 -15.52
C SER A 447 -31.59 -7.59 -14.60
N LEU A 448 -32.61 -8.42 -14.34
CA LEU A 448 -32.45 -9.74 -13.73
C LEU A 448 -32.39 -10.80 -14.85
N ALA A 449 -31.32 -11.59 -14.87
CA ALA A 449 -31.30 -12.90 -15.54
C ALA A 449 -31.71 -13.97 -14.53
N THR A 450 -32.59 -14.87 -14.94
CA THR A 450 -33.02 -16.00 -14.12
C THR A 450 -33.25 -17.23 -15.00
N THR A 451 -33.13 -18.41 -14.40
CA THR A 451 -33.52 -19.69 -15.01
C THR A 451 -34.64 -20.33 -14.21
N GLY A 452 -35.51 -21.07 -14.90
CA GLY A 452 -36.67 -21.70 -14.28
C GLY A 452 -37.85 -20.74 -14.10
N ALA A 453 -38.74 -21.08 -13.18
CA ALA A 453 -39.93 -20.27 -12.90
C ALA A 453 -39.56 -19.03 -12.07
N PHE A 454 -40.08 -17.88 -12.48
CA PHE A 454 -40.06 -16.65 -11.71
C PHE A 454 -41.51 -16.30 -11.37
N VAL A 455 -41.87 -16.37 -10.09
CA VAL A 455 -43.27 -16.21 -9.65
C VAL A 455 -43.32 -15.24 -8.48
N ARG A 456 -43.42 -13.95 -8.81
CA ARG A 456 -43.57 -12.86 -7.85
C ARG A 456 -44.73 -11.96 -8.23
N THR A 457 -45.48 -11.47 -7.24
CA THR A 457 -46.51 -10.45 -7.47
C THR A 457 -45.88 -9.07 -7.59
N LEU A 458 -46.57 -8.14 -8.24
CA LEU A 458 -46.16 -6.74 -8.23
C LEU A 458 -46.36 -6.12 -6.84
N GLY A 459 -45.39 -5.34 -6.37
CA GLY A 459 -45.50 -4.57 -5.13
C GLY A 459 -44.16 -4.36 -4.42
N THR A 460 -44.22 -3.91 -3.16
CA THR A 460 -43.07 -3.49 -2.36
C THR A 460 -42.70 -4.44 -1.22
N GLY A 461 -43.51 -5.47 -0.97
CA GLY A 461 -43.35 -6.41 0.14
C GLY A 461 -42.38 -7.56 -0.17
N ALA A 462 -42.13 -8.40 0.84
CA ALA A 462 -41.34 -9.62 0.69
C ALA A 462 -41.90 -10.51 -0.44
N GLY A 463 -41.01 -11.03 -1.30
CA GLY A 463 -41.38 -11.92 -2.41
C GLY A 463 -42.09 -11.23 -3.56
N GLN A 464 -42.15 -9.90 -3.55
CA GLN A 464 -42.72 -9.09 -4.60
C GLN A 464 -41.63 -8.54 -5.52
N VAL A 465 -42.07 -7.96 -6.64
CA VAL A 465 -41.23 -7.26 -7.60
C VAL A 465 -41.83 -5.91 -7.94
N GLN A 466 -40.97 -4.90 -8.09
CA GLN A 466 -41.35 -3.57 -8.54
C GLN A 466 -40.32 -3.00 -9.52
N PHE A 467 -40.83 -2.20 -10.45
CA PHE A 467 -40.06 -1.33 -11.31
C PHE A 467 -40.17 0.07 -10.75
N VAL A 468 -39.04 0.70 -10.46
CA VAL A 468 -38.99 2.05 -9.91
C VAL A 468 -38.13 2.93 -10.81
N GLY A 469 -38.49 4.21 -10.89
CA GLY A 469 -37.80 5.19 -11.74
C GLY A 469 -38.13 5.06 -13.23
N THR A 470 -37.43 5.85 -14.04
CA THR A 470 -37.58 5.93 -15.50
C THR A 470 -36.43 5.25 -16.25
N ALA A 471 -35.46 4.69 -15.53
CA ALA A 471 -34.29 4.04 -16.11
C ALA A 471 -34.65 2.66 -16.72
N ALA A 472 -34.01 2.33 -17.83
CA ALA A 472 -34.23 1.07 -18.54
C ALA A 472 -34.00 -0.12 -17.61
N SER A 473 -35.03 -0.94 -17.44
CA SER A 473 -35.05 -2.06 -16.51
C SER A 473 -35.76 -3.25 -17.12
N GLY A 474 -35.43 -4.47 -16.69
CA GLY A 474 -36.11 -5.63 -17.27
C GLY A 474 -35.70 -6.99 -16.74
N PHE A 475 -36.14 -8.00 -17.48
CA PHE A 475 -35.78 -9.39 -17.30
C PHE A 475 -35.04 -9.87 -18.55
N SER A 476 -34.13 -10.81 -18.37
CA SER A 476 -33.46 -11.51 -19.46
C SER A 476 -33.44 -13.01 -19.18
N ALA A 477 -33.35 -13.81 -20.25
CA ALA A 477 -33.20 -15.25 -20.10
C ALA A 477 -31.82 -15.56 -19.51
N GLY A 478 -31.76 -16.36 -18.45
CA GLY A 478 -30.50 -16.92 -18.00
C GLY A 478 -30.03 -17.99 -18.98
N ALA A 479 -28.91 -17.76 -19.66
CA ALA A 479 -28.17 -18.86 -20.29
C ALA A 479 -27.43 -19.64 -19.20
N ALA A 480 -27.25 -20.96 -19.36
CA ALA A 480 -26.41 -21.73 -18.44
C ALA A 480 -24.99 -21.14 -18.45
N ALA A 481 -24.59 -20.46 -17.36
CA ALA A 481 -23.25 -19.90 -17.22
C ALA A 481 -22.22 -20.98 -17.58
N HIS A 482 -21.30 -20.67 -18.49
CA HIS A 482 -20.35 -21.64 -19.01
C HIS A 482 -19.41 -22.06 -17.88
N ARG A 483 -19.76 -23.14 -17.17
CA ARG A 483 -18.85 -23.82 -16.26
C ARG A 483 -17.81 -24.58 -17.10
N GLY A 484 -16.83 -23.85 -17.64
CA GLY A 484 -15.68 -24.49 -18.26
C GLY A 484 -15.02 -25.45 -17.26
N PRO A 485 -14.73 -26.71 -17.63
CA PRO A 485 -14.05 -27.62 -16.73
C PRO A 485 -12.68 -27.04 -16.37
N ARG A 486 -12.39 -27.00 -15.06
CA ARG A 486 -11.10 -26.61 -14.50
C ARG A 486 -10.00 -27.39 -15.23
N GLN A 487 -9.12 -26.70 -15.93
CA GLN A 487 -7.77 -27.22 -16.15
C GLN A 487 -7.09 -27.16 -14.78
N GLN A 488 -7.20 -28.24 -14.00
CA GLN A 488 -6.22 -28.51 -12.96
C GLN A 488 -4.85 -28.47 -13.65
N PRO A 489 -3.87 -27.70 -13.16
CA PRO A 489 -2.51 -27.90 -13.60
C PRO A 489 -2.12 -29.29 -13.08
N HIS A 490 -2.34 -30.31 -13.90
CA HIS A 490 -1.65 -31.57 -13.72
C HIS A 490 -0.17 -31.23 -13.81
N LEU A 491 0.50 -31.15 -12.64
CA LEU A 491 1.92 -31.40 -12.57
C LEU A 491 2.14 -32.69 -13.36
N GLY A 492 2.75 -32.55 -14.53
CA GLY A 492 3.17 -33.67 -15.33
C GLY A 492 4.10 -34.52 -14.48
N GLN A 493 3.56 -35.56 -13.87
CA GLN A 493 4.38 -36.66 -13.41
C GLN A 493 4.99 -37.26 -14.66
N HIS A 494 6.25 -36.93 -14.91
CA HIS A 494 7.10 -37.63 -15.85
C HIS A 494 7.18 -39.10 -15.41
N ARG A 495 6.24 -39.92 -15.87
CA ARG A 495 6.48 -41.36 -16.01
C ARG A 495 7.55 -41.52 -17.08
N ARG A 496 8.79 -41.75 -16.63
CA ARG A 496 9.87 -42.25 -17.49
C ARG A 496 9.44 -43.61 -18.04
N LEU A 497 9.12 -43.66 -19.33
CA LEU A 497 9.22 -44.89 -20.11
C LEU A 497 10.66 -44.97 -20.67
N PRO A 498 11.37 -46.09 -20.52
CA PRO A 498 12.76 -46.19 -20.94
C PRO A 498 12.84 -46.43 -22.46
N GLY A 499 13.73 -45.70 -23.11
CA GLY A 499 14.22 -46.06 -24.44
C GLY A 499 13.68 -45.21 -25.58
N ARG A 500 14.29 -44.04 -25.78
CA ARG A 500 14.66 -43.50 -27.09
C ARG A 500 15.68 -42.39 -26.89
N ARG A 501 16.87 -42.59 -27.45
CA ARG A 501 18.00 -41.67 -27.38
C ARG A 501 17.68 -40.43 -28.22
N CYS A 502 17.63 -39.25 -27.59
CA CYS A 502 17.79 -37.97 -28.29
C CYS A 502 19.22 -37.47 -28.07
N LEU A 503 19.90 -37.23 -29.17
CA LEU A 503 21.26 -36.71 -29.28
C LEU A 503 21.30 -35.28 -28.72
N ALA A 504 22.01 -35.08 -27.60
CA ALA A 504 22.25 -33.75 -27.05
C ALA A 504 23.43 -33.11 -27.76
N LEU A 505 23.19 -32.02 -28.49
CA LEU A 505 24.24 -31.16 -29.04
C LEU A 505 24.77 -30.27 -27.91
N GLN A 506 25.95 -30.60 -27.40
CA GLN A 506 26.70 -29.82 -26.42
C GLN A 506 27.40 -28.66 -27.14
N CYS A 507 26.97 -27.41 -26.92
CA CYS A 507 27.74 -26.24 -27.35
C CYS A 507 28.72 -25.84 -26.23
N HIS A 508 30.01 -26.09 -26.47
CA HIS A 508 31.12 -25.49 -25.74
C HIS A 508 31.39 -24.08 -26.28
N PHE A 509 31.49 -23.10 -25.38
CA PHE A 509 31.99 -21.77 -25.69
C PHE A 509 33.47 -21.67 -25.28
N THR A 510 34.36 -21.49 -26.25
CA THR A 510 35.71 -20.96 -26.03
C THR A 510 36.12 -19.98 -27.13
N ASN A 511 36.24 -18.72 -26.70
CA ASN A 511 37.30 -17.74 -26.94
C ASN A 511 37.60 -17.10 -28.32
N ARG A 512 37.81 -15.77 -28.23
CA ARG A 512 38.73 -14.88 -28.98
C ARG A 512 38.37 -14.35 -30.39
N GLU A 513 38.26 -13.01 -30.40
CA GLU A 513 38.91 -12.02 -31.27
C GLU A 513 38.60 -11.92 -32.80
N ARG A 514 38.27 -10.66 -33.17
CA ARG A 514 38.52 -9.90 -34.43
C ARG A 514 37.49 -9.89 -35.57
N HIS A 515 36.93 -8.67 -35.73
CA HIS A 515 36.87 -7.85 -36.96
C HIS A 515 36.48 -8.49 -38.31
N ARG A 516 35.21 -8.28 -38.73
CA ARG A 516 34.73 -7.48 -39.90
C ARG A 516 33.41 -8.05 -40.45
N PRO A 517 32.51 -7.22 -41.03
CA PRO A 517 31.18 -7.64 -41.46
C PRO A 517 31.15 -8.03 -42.94
N VAL A 518 30.36 -9.04 -43.30
CA VAL A 518 29.95 -9.29 -44.69
C VAL A 518 28.45 -9.55 -44.74
N ARG A 519 27.80 -8.81 -45.63
CA ARG A 519 26.37 -8.81 -45.99
C ARG A 519 26.00 -9.99 -46.89
N CYS A 520 24.68 -10.06 -47.15
CA CYS A 520 23.98 -10.66 -48.30
C CYS A 520 23.63 -12.15 -48.13
N ASP A 521 22.48 -12.65 -48.59
CA ASP A 521 21.18 -12.11 -49.00
C ASP A 521 20.27 -13.35 -49.20
N HIS A 522 18.96 -13.15 -49.20
CA HIS A 522 17.94 -13.99 -49.85
C HIS A 522 17.74 -15.48 -49.47
N ALA A 523 16.54 -15.77 -48.93
CA ALA A 523 15.48 -16.62 -49.51
C ALA A 523 15.69 -18.14 -49.28
N GLN A 524 14.70 -19.00 -49.00
CA GLN A 524 13.26 -18.99 -49.22
C GLN A 524 12.64 -20.08 -48.32
N ARG A 525 11.32 -19.98 -48.11
CA ARG A 525 10.41 -20.91 -47.39
C ARG A 525 10.65 -22.40 -47.71
N ILE A 526 10.49 -23.28 -46.71
CA ILE A 526 9.28 -24.10 -46.45
C ILE A 526 9.12 -24.21 -44.94
#